data_AF-A0A356UBK9-F1
#
_entry.id   AF-A0A356UBK9-F1
#
_cell.length_a   1.000
_cell.length_b   1.000
_cell.length_c   1.000
_cell.angle_alpha   90.00
_cell.angle_beta   90.00
_cell.angle_gamma   90.00
#
_symmetry.space_group_name_H-M   'P 1'
#
loop_
_entity.id
_entity.type
_entity.pdbx_description
1 polymer ?
#
loop_
_entity_poly.entity_id
_entity_poly.type
_entity_poly.pdbx_seq_one_letter_code
_entity_poly.pdbx_strand_id
1 'polypeptide(L)'
;GCKWTVVDDTGKMLEVGVVYPTPPQRKITEAEEILTRAIKKYGVTAIAIGNGTASRETEQFVAEMIKNKQLQIPYTIVSEAGASVYSASLLAAQEFPHLDVAQRSAVSIARRLQDPLAELVKIEPRAIGVGQYQHDLPPKELDRNLTTVVESAVNQVGVEINTASASLLTYVSGLTSTVANKVVEYRDQNGKFKNRKELLKVSKLGPKTFQQAAGFLRIYQADNPLDSTAIHPESYQLALEILEIAGASLEEIGTPALATKLGTLKPATLVQNLGAGEPTVKDVIACLLKPHRDPREDLPP
;
A
#
# COMPACT_ATOMS: atom_id res chain seq x y z
N GLY A 1 -11.45 10.72 -25.63
CA GLY A 1 -10.65 9.49 -25.76
C GLY A 1 -10.46 8.85 -24.40
N CYS A 2 -10.28 7.53 -24.40
CA CYS A 2 -9.88 6.75 -23.23
C CYS A 2 -8.36 6.91 -23.04
N LYS A 3 -7.93 7.36 -21.86
CA LYS A 3 -6.51 7.46 -21.54
C LYS A 3 -6.05 6.11 -21.04
N TRP A 4 -4.87 5.69 -21.45
CA TRP A 4 -4.27 4.44 -21.00
C TRP A 4 -2.84 4.69 -20.57
N THR A 5 -2.34 3.85 -19.68
CA THR A 5 -0.97 3.88 -19.21
C THR A 5 -0.51 2.46 -18.90
N VAL A 6 0.80 2.25 -18.92
CA VAL A 6 1.44 1.06 -18.36
C VAL A 6 2.30 1.50 -17.18
N VAL A 7 2.19 0.79 -16.07
CA VAL A 7 3.06 0.91 -14.90
C VAL A 7 3.79 -0.42 -14.68
N ASP A 8 5.04 -0.38 -14.22
CA ASP A 8 5.76 -1.59 -13.81
C ASP A 8 5.37 -2.05 -12.39
N ASP A 9 5.97 -3.13 -11.91
CA ASP A 9 5.77 -3.70 -10.57
C ASP A 9 6.10 -2.75 -9.42
N THR A 10 6.92 -1.73 -9.66
CA THR A 10 7.22 -0.65 -8.69
C THR A 10 6.22 0.52 -8.76
N GLY A 11 5.28 0.48 -9.70
CA GLY A 11 4.33 1.55 -9.98
C GLY A 11 4.93 2.70 -10.80
N LYS A 12 6.11 2.54 -11.39
CA LYS A 12 6.71 3.53 -12.29
C LYS A 12 5.98 3.51 -13.63
N MET A 13 5.58 4.69 -14.11
CA MET A 13 4.95 4.83 -15.41
C MET A 13 5.96 4.58 -16.53
N LEU A 14 5.61 3.70 -17.46
CA LEU A 14 6.46 3.28 -18.59
C LEU A 14 6.02 3.90 -19.91
N GLU A 15 4.71 3.93 -20.17
CA GLU A 15 4.13 4.49 -21.38
C GLU A 15 2.72 4.99 -21.08
N VAL A 16 2.30 6.06 -21.74
CA VAL A 16 0.96 6.66 -21.60
C VAL A 16 0.47 7.12 -22.97
N GLY A 17 -0.84 7.07 -23.18
CA GLY A 17 -1.44 7.50 -24.43
C GLY A 17 -2.94 7.67 -24.35
N VAL A 18 -3.54 7.91 -25.51
CA VAL A 18 -4.98 8.06 -25.68
C VAL A 18 -5.44 7.20 -26.84
N VAL A 19 -6.51 6.42 -26.61
CA VAL A 19 -7.20 5.66 -27.65
C VAL A 19 -8.66 6.09 -27.72
N TYR A 20 -9.34 5.74 -28.81
CA TYR A 20 -10.72 6.16 -29.05
C TYR A 20 -11.64 5.00 -29.44
N PRO A 21 -11.75 3.94 -28.61
CA PRO A 21 -12.52 2.74 -28.94
C PRO A 21 -14.04 2.95 -28.88
N THR A 22 -14.50 3.96 -28.14
CA THR A 22 -15.93 4.23 -27.88
C THR A 22 -16.49 5.35 -28.77
N PRO A 23 -17.83 5.56 -28.82
CA PRO A 23 -18.42 6.73 -29.48
C PRO A 23 -17.80 8.06 -28.98
N PRO A 24 -17.70 9.09 -29.85
CA PRO A 24 -18.22 9.14 -31.22
C PRO A 24 -17.27 8.57 -32.28
N GLN A 25 -16.01 8.25 -31.95
CA GLN A 25 -14.97 7.97 -32.95
C GLN A 25 -14.88 6.49 -33.35
N ARG A 26 -15.14 5.56 -32.42
CA ARG A 26 -15.17 4.10 -32.67
C ARG A 26 -13.95 3.56 -33.45
N LYS A 27 -12.76 4.05 -33.13
CA LYS A 27 -11.48 3.60 -33.72
C LYS A 27 -11.01 2.29 -33.06
N ILE A 28 -11.81 1.24 -33.18
CA ILE A 28 -11.63 -0.04 -32.45
C ILE A 28 -10.31 -0.72 -32.86
N THR A 29 -10.09 -0.96 -34.16
CA THR A 29 -8.89 -1.66 -34.64
C THR A 29 -7.59 -0.96 -34.25
N GLU A 30 -7.54 0.37 -34.40
CA GLU A 30 -6.39 1.19 -34.00
C GLU A 30 -6.12 1.08 -32.49
N ALA A 31 -7.19 1.14 -31.67
CA ALA A 31 -7.07 0.98 -30.22
C ALA A 31 -6.58 -0.43 -29.84
N GLU A 32 -7.11 -1.48 -30.46
CA GLU A 32 -6.67 -2.87 -30.23
C GLU A 32 -5.18 -3.03 -30.55
N GLU A 33 -4.70 -2.50 -31.67
CA GLU A 33 -3.29 -2.60 -32.08
C GLU A 33 -2.36 -1.89 -31.08
N ILE A 34 -2.70 -0.66 -30.69
CA ILE A 34 -1.91 0.13 -29.75
C ILE A 34 -1.80 -0.56 -28.40
N LEU A 35 -2.92 -1.03 -27.84
CA LEU A 35 -2.97 -1.66 -26.52
C LEU A 35 -2.36 -3.05 -26.55
N THR A 36 -2.60 -3.86 -27.58
CA THR A 36 -1.98 -5.19 -27.72
C THR A 36 -0.46 -5.08 -27.82
N ARG A 37 0.05 -4.09 -28.55
CA ARG A 37 1.48 -3.80 -28.62
C ARG A 37 2.03 -3.42 -27.24
N ALA A 38 1.36 -2.53 -26.49
CA ALA A 38 1.79 -2.17 -25.14
C ALA A 38 1.80 -3.39 -24.20
N ILE A 39 0.73 -4.20 -24.20
CA ILE A 39 0.61 -5.41 -23.38
C ILE A 39 1.79 -6.37 -23.65
N LYS A 40 2.08 -6.64 -24.93
CA LYS A 40 3.18 -7.55 -25.33
C LYS A 40 4.56 -6.96 -25.05
N LYS A 41 4.76 -5.67 -25.33
CA LYS A 41 6.06 -4.98 -25.15
C LYS A 41 6.50 -4.95 -23.69
N TYR A 42 5.55 -4.73 -22.78
CA TYR A 42 5.84 -4.56 -21.36
C TYR A 42 5.51 -5.79 -20.50
N GLY A 43 4.96 -6.85 -21.09
CA GLY A 43 4.58 -8.05 -20.34
C GLY A 43 3.50 -7.76 -19.29
N VAL A 44 2.49 -6.96 -19.64
CA VAL A 44 1.44 -6.54 -18.71
C VAL A 44 0.67 -7.77 -18.19
N THR A 45 0.45 -7.83 -16.88
CA THR A 45 -0.15 -8.99 -16.20
C THR A 45 -1.61 -8.80 -15.80
N ALA A 46 -2.11 -7.56 -15.79
CA ALA A 46 -3.51 -7.25 -15.50
C ALA A 46 -3.92 -5.90 -16.12
N ILE A 47 -5.21 -5.71 -16.38
CA ILE A 47 -5.79 -4.46 -16.88
C ILE A 47 -6.73 -3.84 -15.83
N ALA A 48 -6.45 -2.61 -15.42
CA ALA A 48 -7.34 -1.82 -14.58
C ALA A 48 -8.22 -0.91 -15.45
N ILE A 49 -9.54 -0.98 -15.27
CA ILE A 49 -10.52 -0.13 -15.96
C ILE A 49 -11.20 0.75 -14.94
N GLY A 50 -11.14 2.07 -15.12
CA GLY A 50 -11.85 3.00 -14.25
C GLY A 50 -13.38 2.85 -14.37
N ASN A 51 -14.10 2.97 -13.25
CA ASN A 51 -15.56 2.88 -13.19
C ASN A 51 -16.29 4.21 -13.51
N GLY A 52 -15.65 5.13 -14.21
CA GLY A 52 -16.21 6.42 -14.60
C GLY A 52 -17.10 6.36 -15.84
N THR A 53 -17.20 7.50 -16.54
CA THR A 53 -17.99 7.64 -17.77
C THR A 53 -17.46 6.73 -18.87
N ALA A 54 -18.38 6.04 -19.55
CA ALA A 54 -18.08 5.07 -20.61
C ALA A 54 -17.25 3.85 -20.15
N SER A 55 -17.26 3.54 -18.85
CA SER A 55 -16.57 2.38 -18.27
C SER A 55 -17.11 1.06 -18.80
N ARG A 56 -18.44 0.92 -18.92
CA ARG A 56 -19.10 -0.27 -19.50
C ARG A 56 -18.68 -0.50 -20.96
N GLU A 57 -18.66 0.55 -21.77
CA GLU A 57 -18.24 0.46 -23.17
C GLU A 57 -16.74 0.16 -23.29
N THR A 58 -15.93 0.71 -22.38
CA THR A 58 -14.49 0.41 -22.31
C THR A 58 -14.26 -1.04 -21.89
N GLU A 59 -15.02 -1.55 -20.92
CA GLU A 59 -15.00 -2.94 -20.49
C GLU A 59 -15.34 -3.90 -21.63
N GLN A 60 -16.44 -3.63 -22.35
CA GLN A 60 -16.84 -4.42 -23.51
C GLN A 60 -15.73 -4.47 -24.56
N PHE A 61 -15.15 -3.31 -24.89
CA PHE A 61 -14.01 -3.22 -25.81
C PHE A 61 -12.79 -4.02 -25.33
N VAL A 62 -12.43 -3.93 -24.04
CA VAL A 62 -11.28 -4.67 -23.47
C VAL A 62 -11.53 -6.17 -23.51
N ALA A 63 -12.74 -6.62 -23.13
CA ALA A 63 -13.11 -8.04 -23.15
C ALA A 63 -13.08 -8.61 -24.58
N GLU A 64 -13.60 -7.86 -25.56
CA GLU A 64 -13.53 -8.23 -26.98
C GLU A 64 -12.10 -8.25 -27.50
N MET A 65 -11.28 -7.25 -27.18
CA MET A 65 -9.86 -7.20 -27.56
C MET A 65 -9.09 -8.41 -27.02
N ILE A 66 -9.27 -8.75 -25.73
CA ILE A 66 -8.64 -9.92 -25.10
C ILE A 66 -9.00 -11.20 -25.87
N LYS A 67 -10.29 -11.38 -26.19
CA LYS A 67 -10.78 -12.52 -26.96
C LYS A 67 -10.21 -12.56 -28.38
N ASN A 68 -10.30 -11.44 -29.11
CA ASN A 68 -9.89 -11.33 -30.52
C ASN A 68 -8.38 -11.54 -30.70
N LYS A 69 -7.58 -11.05 -29.76
CA LYS A 69 -6.11 -11.13 -29.79
C LYS A 69 -5.57 -12.33 -29.02
N GLN A 70 -6.46 -13.17 -28.47
CA GLN A 70 -6.14 -14.39 -27.71
C GLN A 70 -5.17 -14.12 -26.54
N LEU A 71 -5.38 -13.01 -25.83
CA LEU A 71 -4.55 -12.62 -24.71
C LEU A 71 -4.96 -13.41 -23.45
N GLN A 72 -3.97 -13.84 -22.67
CA GLN A 72 -4.18 -14.50 -21.37
C GLN A 72 -3.96 -13.49 -20.24
N ILE A 73 -4.82 -12.47 -20.18
CA ILE A 73 -4.69 -11.37 -19.22
C ILE A 73 -6.04 -11.07 -18.57
N PRO A 74 -6.12 -11.02 -17.22
CA PRO A 74 -7.33 -10.60 -16.53
C PRO A 74 -7.53 -9.08 -16.63
N TYR A 75 -8.78 -8.65 -16.49
CA TYR A 75 -9.11 -7.25 -16.27
C TYR A 75 -10.01 -7.11 -15.04
N THR A 76 -10.01 -5.93 -14.43
CA THR A 76 -10.91 -5.60 -13.32
C THR A 76 -11.34 -4.14 -13.36
N ILE A 77 -12.47 -3.86 -12.71
CA ILE A 77 -13.00 -2.51 -12.54
C ILE A 77 -12.42 -1.90 -11.26
N VAL A 78 -11.89 -0.68 -11.38
CA VAL A 78 -11.28 0.07 -10.28
C VAL A 78 -12.03 1.38 -10.08
N SER A 79 -12.25 1.75 -8.82
CA SER A 79 -12.88 3.02 -8.49
C SER A 79 -12.05 4.20 -8.99
N GLU A 80 -12.68 5.14 -9.71
CA GLU A 80 -12.09 6.43 -10.11
C GLU A 80 -12.28 7.52 -9.06
N ALA A 81 -12.86 7.19 -7.91
CA ALA A 81 -13.24 8.17 -6.91
C ALA A 81 -12.01 8.95 -6.42
N GLY A 82 -12.07 10.29 -6.49
CA GLY A 82 -10.94 11.17 -6.21
C GLY A 82 -9.81 11.21 -7.26
N ALA A 83 -9.84 10.41 -8.33
CA ALA A 83 -8.75 10.38 -9.32
C ALA A 83 -8.59 11.71 -10.07
N SER A 84 -9.70 12.43 -10.30
CA SER A 84 -9.70 13.78 -10.85
C SER A 84 -9.05 14.78 -9.90
N VAL A 85 -9.35 14.70 -8.61
CA VAL A 85 -8.77 15.56 -7.57
C VAL A 85 -7.27 15.31 -7.42
N TYR A 86 -6.85 14.04 -7.39
CA TYR A 86 -5.42 13.69 -7.44
C TYR A 86 -4.75 14.30 -8.68
N SER A 87 -5.30 14.08 -9.87
CA SER A 87 -4.64 14.49 -11.11
C SER A 87 -4.44 16.02 -11.27
N ALA A 88 -5.30 16.80 -10.63
CA ALA A 88 -5.22 18.26 -10.58
C ALA A 88 -4.39 18.78 -9.39
N SER A 89 -3.92 17.91 -8.50
CA SER A 89 -3.16 18.29 -7.31
C SER A 89 -1.72 18.72 -7.64
N LEU A 90 -1.13 19.51 -6.73
CA LEU A 90 0.29 19.86 -6.79
C LEU A 90 1.19 18.61 -6.71
N LEU A 91 0.78 17.60 -5.92
CA LEU A 91 1.51 16.34 -5.79
C LEU A 91 1.60 15.62 -7.14
N ALA A 92 0.48 15.44 -7.84
CA ALA A 92 0.48 14.80 -9.15
C ALA A 92 1.25 15.62 -10.20
N ALA A 93 1.22 16.95 -10.11
CA ALA A 93 2.04 17.82 -10.95
C ALA A 93 3.54 17.68 -10.69
N GLN A 94 3.95 17.39 -9.45
CA GLN A 94 5.33 17.10 -9.09
C GLN A 94 5.76 15.70 -9.52
N GLU A 95 4.90 14.69 -9.34
CA GLU A 95 5.17 13.30 -9.77
C GLU A 95 5.22 13.19 -11.30
N PHE A 96 4.38 13.96 -12.02
CA PHE A 96 4.25 13.88 -13.47
C PHE A 96 4.17 15.28 -14.14
N PRO A 97 5.27 16.05 -14.16
CA PRO A 97 5.27 17.43 -14.65
C PRO A 97 4.88 17.57 -16.12
N HIS A 98 5.20 16.57 -16.94
CA HIS A 98 4.99 16.59 -18.39
C HIS A 98 3.68 15.96 -18.84
N LEU A 99 2.92 15.35 -17.93
CA LEU A 99 1.63 14.75 -18.26
C LEU A 99 0.51 15.75 -18.11
N ASP A 100 -0.51 15.64 -18.98
CA ASP A 100 -1.76 16.35 -18.77
C ASP A 100 -2.55 15.75 -17.58
N VAL A 101 -3.58 16.47 -17.13
CA VAL A 101 -4.42 16.06 -15.99
C VAL A 101 -5.07 14.70 -16.25
N ALA A 102 -5.58 14.46 -17.46
CA ALA A 102 -6.31 13.24 -17.76
C ALA A 102 -5.40 12.00 -17.82
N GLN A 103 -4.15 12.18 -18.24
CA GLN A 103 -3.10 11.15 -18.24
C GLN A 103 -2.67 10.80 -16.81
N ARG A 104 -2.54 11.78 -15.92
CA ARG A 104 -2.25 11.55 -14.49
C ARG A 104 -3.34 10.70 -13.82
N SER A 105 -4.60 10.91 -14.16
CA SER A 105 -5.70 10.07 -13.66
C SER A 105 -5.52 8.60 -14.05
N ALA A 106 -5.10 8.31 -15.29
CA ALA A 106 -4.86 6.94 -15.74
C ALA A 106 -3.75 6.25 -14.93
N VAL A 107 -2.68 6.99 -14.58
CA VAL A 107 -1.61 6.47 -13.71
C VAL A 107 -2.14 6.12 -12.32
N SER A 108 -3.00 6.96 -11.75
CA SER A 108 -3.62 6.67 -10.46
C SER A 108 -4.50 5.43 -10.50
N ILE A 109 -5.30 5.25 -11.55
CA ILE A 109 -6.15 4.05 -11.71
C ILE A 109 -5.30 2.78 -11.78
N ALA A 110 -4.19 2.80 -12.53
CA ALA A 110 -3.29 1.65 -12.63
C ALA A 110 -2.63 1.32 -11.28
N ARG A 111 -2.16 2.32 -10.55
CA ARG A 111 -1.52 2.16 -9.23
C ARG A 111 -2.49 1.69 -8.15
N ARG A 112 -3.77 2.10 -8.21
CA ARG A 112 -4.82 1.61 -7.29
C ARG A 112 -5.03 0.11 -7.39
N LEU A 113 -4.83 -0.50 -8.56
CA LEU A 113 -4.90 -1.95 -8.68
C LEU A 113 -3.72 -2.64 -7.97
N GLN A 114 -2.53 -2.02 -7.97
CA GLN A 114 -1.34 -2.56 -7.32
C GLN A 114 -1.44 -2.46 -5.80
N ASP A 115 -1.80 -1.28 -5.29
CA ASP A 115 -2.04 -1.05 -3.87
C ASP A 115 -3.03 0.11 -3.69
N PRO A 116 -4.32 -0.18 -3.42
CA PRO A 116 -5.34 0.85 -3.22
C PRO A 116 -4.97 1.80 -2.07
N LEU A 117 -4.39 1.28 -0.99
CA LEU A 117 -4.07 2.08 0.20
C LEU A 117 -2.98 3.09 -0.13
N ALA A 118 -1.88 2.65 -0.74
CA ALA A 118 -0.74 3.50 -1.06
C ALA A 118 -1.07 4.61 -2.08
N GLU A 119 -2.07 4.39 -2.94
CA GLU A 119 -2.49 5.38 -3.93
C GLU A 119 -3.61 6.30 -3.41
N LEU A 120 -4.59 5.80 -2.65
CA LEU A 120 -5.70 6.62 -2.13
C LEU A 120 -5.26 7.62 -1.06
N VAL A 121 -4.21 7.31 -0.28
CA VAL A 121 -3.62 8.25 0.71
C VAL A 121 -3.00 9.51 0.07
N LYS A 122 -2.82 9.53 -1.26
CA LYS A 122 -2.34 10.72 -2.00
C LYS A 122 -3.44 11.75 -2.24
N ILE A 123 -4.68 11.42 -1.87
CA ILE A 123 -5.88 12.22 -2.12
C ILE A 123 -6.39 12.72 -0.78
N GLU A 124 -6.88 13.96 -0.74
CA GLU A 124 -7.59 14.43 0.45
C GLU A 124 -8.74 13.46 0.77
N PRO A 125 -8.86 12.93 2.00
CA PRO A 125 -9.82 11.86 2.30
C PRO A 125 -11.28 12.20 1.92
N ARG A 126 -11.72 13.44 2.16
CA ARG A 126 -13.05 13.94 1.75
C ARG A 126 -13.29 13.94 0.24
N ALA A 127 -12.23 14.01 -0.55
CA ALA A 127 -12.28 14.07 -2.00
C ALA A 127 -12.38 12.68 -2.65
N ILE A 128 -12.21 11.60 -1.88
CA ILE A 128 -12.44 10.24 -2.36
C ILE A 128 -13.93 10.03 -2.66
N GLY A 129 -14.86 10.78 -2.05
CA GLY A 129 -16.28 10.69 -2.40
C GLY A 129 -16.95 9.47 -1.79
N VAL A 130 -17.10 9.46 -0.46
CA VAL A 130 -17.53 8.29 0.31
C VAL A 130 -19.04 8.24 0.59
N GLY A 131 -19.78 9.27 0.18
CA GLY A 131 -21.23 9.31 0.38
C GLY A 131 -21.94 10.38 -0.44
N GLN A 132 -23.21 10.13 -0.76
CA GLN A 132 -24.03 11.00 -1.61
C GLN A 132 -24.16 12.44 -1.08
N TYR A 133 -24.30 12.59 0.23
CA TYR A 133 -24.55 13.87 0.90
C TYR A 133 -23.33 14.35 1.72
N GLN A 134 -22.11 13.89 1.39
CA GLN A 134 -20.91 14.24 2.15
C GLN A 134 -20.65 15.76 2.19
N HIS A 135 -21.11 16.49 1.17
CA HIS A 135 -20.96 17.93 1.04
C HIS A 135 -21.92 18.72 1.96
N ASP A 136 -22.96 18.07 2.48
CA ASP A 136 -23.92 18.67 3.41
C ASP A 136 -23.46 18.55 4.87
N LEU A 137 -22.38 17.82 5.13
CA LEU A 137 -21.80 17.61 6.45
C LEU A 137 -20.84 18.75 6.84
N PRO A 138 -20.66 19.03 8.14
CA PRO A 138 -19.65 19.98 8.61
C PRO A 138 -18.23 19.58 8.13
N PRO A 139 -17.55 20.39 7.28
CA PRO A 139 -16.32 19.97 6.62
C PRO A 139 -15.19 19.57 7.57
N LYS A 140 -15.03 20.31 8.68
CA LYS A 140 -13.98 20.03 9.67
C LYS A 140 -14.17 18.69 10.38
N GLU A 141 -15.41 18.32 10.68
CA GLU A 141 -15.71 17.05 11.35
C GLU A 141 -15.55 15.88 10.39
N LEU A 142 -16.01 16.05 9.15
CA LEU A 142 -15.80 15.07 8.08
C LEU A 142 -14.31 14.81 7.85
N ASP A 143 -13.51 15.86 7.67
CA ASP A 143 -12.06 15.75 7.46
C ASP A 143 -11.37 15.02 8.59
N ARG A 144 -11.70 15.37 9.84
CA ARG A 144 -11.14 14.71 11.02
C ARG A 144 -11.47 13.22 11.03
N ASN A 145 -12.74 12.86 10.88
CA ASN A 145 -13.18 11.47 10.94
C ASN A 145 -12.59 10.63 9.80
N LEU A 146 -12.57 11.16 8.58
CA LEU A 146 -11.97 10.45 7.44
C LEU A 146 -10.46 10.29 7.62
N THR A 147 -9.77 11.32 8.12
CA THR A 147 -8.34 11.24 8.45
C THR A 147 -8.09 10.12 9.47
N THR A 148 -8.90 10.02 10.53
CA THR A 148 -8.78 8.95 11.52
C THR A 148 -9.00 7.56 10.91
N VAL A 149 -9.93 7.40 9.98
CA VAL A 149 -10.13 6.12 9.27
C VAL A 149 -8.89 5.76 8.44
N VAL A 150 -8.32 6.73 7.73
CA VAL A 150 -7.10 6.52 6.93
C VAL A 150 -5.90 6.18 7.83
N GLU A 151 -5.70 6.92 8.92
CA GLU A 151 -4.67 6.60 9.93
C GLU A 151 -4.85 5.18 10.47
N SER A 152 -6.07 4.81 10.86
CA SER A 152 -6.36 3.46 11.37
C SER A 152 -6.01 2.38 10.34
N ALA A 153 -6.44 2.55 9.09
CA ALA A 153 -6.16 1.62 8.01
C ALA A 153 -4.65 1.49 7.72
N VAL A 154 -3.92 2.62 7.65
CA VAL A 154 -2.47 2.62 7.40
C VAL A 154 -1.70 1.95 8.53
N ASN A 155 -2.05 2.22 9.77
CA ASN A 155 -1.35 1.64 10.92
C ASN A 155 -1.72 0.17 11.14
N GLN A 156 -2.96 -0.23 10.84
CA GLN A 156 -3.37 -1.64 10.90
C GLN A 156 -2.67 -2.47 9.82
N VAL A 157 -2.59 -1.94 8.59
CA VAL A 157 -1.87 -2.60 7.50
C VAL A 157 -0.38 -2.57 7.74
N GLY A 158 0.18 -1.50 8.30
CA GLY A 158 1.62 -1.24 8.46
C GLY A 158 2.31 -0.87 7.14
N VAL A 159 3.49 -0.27 7.23
CA VAL A 159 4.15 0.38 6.08
C VAL A 159 5.58 -0.11 5.90
N GLU A 160 5.90 -0.64 4.73
CA GLU A 160 7.30 -0.95 4.35
C GLU A 160 8.05 0.34 4.06
N ILE A 161 8.97 0.72 4.94
CA ILE A 161 9.59 2.05 4.92
C ILE A 161 10.49 2.27 3.69
N ASN A 162 11.08 1.21 3.15
CA ASN A 162 12.02 1.32 2.03
C ASN A 162 11.33 1.56 0.68
N THR A 163 10.01 1.38 0.60
CA THR A 163 9.24 1.60 -0.64
C THR A 163 8.14 2.64 -0.47
N ALA A 164 7.74 2.95 0.77
CA ALA A 164 6.67 3.90 1.04
C ALA A 164 6.94 5.31 0.50
N SER A 165 5.86 5.96 0.06
CA SER A 165 5.84 7.38 -0.29
C SER A 165 5.75 8.26 0.96
N ALA A 166 6.16 9.52 0.83
CA ALA A 166 5.97 10.50 1.91
C ALA A 166 4.48 10.71 2.27
N SER A 167 3.57 10.59 1.29
CA SER A 167 2.13 10.66 1.51
C SER A 167 1.64 9.53 2.42
N LEU A 168 2.06 8.29 2.16
CA LEU A 168 1.70 7.14 3.01
C LEU A 168 2.29 7.27 4.41
N LEU A 169 3.56 7.66 4.52
CA LEU A 169 4.25 7.85 5.80
C LEU A 169 3.60 8.93 6.66
N THR A 170 2.92 9.92 6.07
CA THR A 170 2.23 10.97 6.83
C THR A 170 1.10 10.42 7.71
N TYR A 171 0.54 9.26 7.37
CA TYR A 171 -0.54 8.62 8.13
C TYR A 171 -0.04 7.57 9.13
N VAL A 172 1.28 7.35 9.24
CA VAL A 172 1.86 6.48 10.26
C VAL A 172 1.84 7.20 11.61
N SER A 173 1.45 6.48 12.66
CA SER A 173 1.36 7.00 14.02
C SER A 173 2.64 7.73 14.44
N GLY A 174 2.48 8.95 14.95
CA GLY A 174 3.58 9.80 15.41
C GLY A 174 4.37 10.51 14.30
N LEU A 175 4.18 10.16 13.02
CA LEU A 175 4.82 10.86 11.91
C LEU A 175 4.01 12.10 11.50
N THR A 176 4.73 13.09 10.97
CA THR A 176 4.14 14.29 10.36
C THR A 176 4.65 14.38 8.93
N SER A 177 4.03 15.20 8.09
CA SER A 177 4.51 15.41 6.71
C SER A 177 5.98 15.84 6.66
N THR A 178 6.44 16.60 7.67
CA THR A 178 7.86 16.99 7.77
C THR A 178 8.75 15.77 8.02
N VAL A 179 8.39 14.91 8.98
CA VAL A 179 9.18 13.71 9.30
C VAL A 179 9.12 12.69 8.17
N ALA A 180 7.95 12.51 7.55
CA ALA A 180 7.76 11.64 6.39
C ALA A 180 8.71 12.02 5.23
N ASN A 181 8.79 13.31 4.89
CA ASN A 181 9.75 13.79 3.89
C ASN A 181 11.21 13.54 4.30
N LYS A 182 11.55 13.71 5.59
CA LYS A 182 12.90 13.44 6.10
C LYS A 182 13.26 11.95 6.08
N VAL A 183 12.29 11.06 6.26
CA VAL A 183 12.50 9.61 6.10
C VAL A 183 12.85 9.27 4.65
N VAL A 184 12.10 9.81 3.68
CA VAL A 184 12.38 9.61 2.25
C VAL A 184 13.74 10.21 1.88
N GLU A 185 14.03 11.44 2.30
CA GLU A 185 15.32 12.09 2.05
C GLU A 185 16.49 11.29 2.62
N TYR A 186 16.36 10.79 3.85
CA TYR A 186 17.38 9.94 4.46
C TYR A 186 17.60 8.66 3.64
N ARG A 187 16.52 7.99 3.21
CA ARG A 187 16.58 6.79 2.37
C ARG A 187 17.27 7.06 1.03
N ASP A 188 16.95 8.18 0.39
CA ASP A 188 17.52 8.53 -0.91
C ASP A 188 19.02 8.87 -0.81
N GLN A 189 19.46 9.44 0.31
CA GLN A 189 20.87 9.81 0.55
C GLN A 189 21.73 8.66 1.09
N ASN A 190 21.17 7.80 1.94
CA ASN A 190 21.93 6.79 2.71
C ASN A 190 21.65 5.35 2.24
N GLY A 191 20.68 5.17 1.32
CA GLY A 191 20.20 3.87 0.90
C GLY A 191 19.10 3.32 1.81
N LYS A 192 18.77 2.04 1.61
CA LYS A 192 17.69 1.35 2.35
C LYS A 192 18.02 1.28 3.85
N PHE A 193 16.99 1.45 4.68
CA PHE A 193 17.04 1.14 6.10
C PHE A 193 17.25 -0.36 6.29
N LYS A 194 18.19 -0.73 7.16
CA LYS A 194 18.51 -2.14 7.46
C LYS A 194 17.91 -2.63 8.77
N ASN A 195 17.63 -1.71 9.68
CA ASN A 195 17.01 -2.00 10.96
C ASN A 195 16.31 -0.74 11.51
N ARG A 196 15.36 -0.93 12.43
CA ARG A 196 14.56 0.17 12.97
C ARG A 196 15.40 1.19 13.73
N LYS A 197 16.55 0.82 14.31
CA LYS A 197 17.39 1.78 15.06
C LYS A 197 17.93 2.90 14.16
N GLU A 198 18.05 2.68 12.86
CA GLU A 198 18.45 3.71 11.90
C GLU A 198 17.43 4.84 11.77
N LEU A 199 16.17 4.63 12.15
CA LEU A 199 15.15 5.69 12.22
C LEU A 199 15.56 6.84 13.14
N LEU A 200 16.31 6.56 14.21
CA LEU A 200 16.81 7.58 15.14
C LEU A 200 17.87 8.49 14.51
N LYS A 201 18.41 8.12 13.33
CA LYS A 201 19.33 8.97 12.55
C LYS A 201 18.59 9.96 11.65
N VAL A 202 17.27 9.79 11.47
CA VAL A 202 16.44 10.67 10.64
C VAL A 202 16.24 12.00 11.36
N SER A 203 16.54 13.11 10.67
CA SER A 203 16.34 14.44 11.23
C SER A 203 14.89 14.67 11.66
N LYS A 204 14.70 15.24 12.85
CA LYS A 204 13.40 15.51 13.49
C LYS A 204 12.61 14.27 13.92
N LEU A 205 13.14 13.05 13.77
CA LEU A 205 12.58 11.83 14.33
C LEU A 205 13.22 11.56 15.69
N GLY A 206 12.60 12.08 16.76
CA GLY A 206 13.07 11.91 18.12
C GLY A 206 12.62 10.58 18.76
N PRO A 207 13.14 10.24 19.96
CA PRO A 207 12.81 8.98 20.65
C PRO A 207 11.30 8.77 20.87
N LYS A 208 10.55 9.83 21.17
CA LYS A 208 9.09 9.74 21.33
C LYS A 208 8.38 9.42 20.01
N THR A 209 8.79 10.07 18.92
CA THR A 209 8.26 9.77 17.58
C THR A 209 8.61 8.35 17.17
N PHE A 210 9.84 7.91 17.44
CA PHE A 210 10.27 6.53 17.21
C PHE A 210 9.37 5.54 17.97
N GLN A 211 9.13 5.75 19.26
CA GLN A 211 8.26 4.89 20.07
C GLN A 211 6.82 4.82 19.52
N GLN A 212 6.30 5.90 18.96
CA GLN A 212 4.95 5.89 18.39
C GLN A 212 4.88 5.21 17.01
N ALA A 213 5.95 5.32 16.21
CA ALA A 213 5.95 4.88 14.81
C ALA A 213 6.52 3.48 14.60
N ALA A 214 7.48 3.04 15.43
CA ALA A 214 8.34 1.90 15.11
C ALA A 214 7.57 0.60 14.89
N GLY A 215 6.49 0.34 15.64
CA GLY A 215 5.67 -0.87 15.49
C GLY A 215 4.90 -0.95 14.17
N PHE A 216 4.69 0.20 13.51
CA PHE A 216 3.94 0.30 12.25
C PHE A 216 4.84 0.37 11.01
N LEU A 217 6.14 0.59 11.21
CA LEU A 217 7.14 0.65 10.14
C LEU A 217 7.83 -0.70 10.02
N ARG A 218 7.73 -1.34 8.86
CA ARG A 218 8.39 -2.61 8.55
C ARG A 218 9.63 -2.39 7.69
N ILE A 219 10.57 -3.30 7.84
CA ILE A 219 11.76 -3.41 7.02
C ILE A 219 11.86 -4.86 6.55
N TYR A 220 11.51 -5.10 5.29
CA TYR A 220 11.72 -6.42 4.68
C TYR A 220 13.21 -6.69 4.49
N GLN A 221 13.62 -7.94 4.74
CA GLN A 221 15.03 -8.37 4.69
C GLN A 221 15.93 -7.56 5.63
N ALA A 222 15.42 -7.17 6.80
CA ALA A 222 16.17 -6.49 7.84
C ALA A 222 17.28 -7.36 8.46
N ASP A 223 18.29 -6.71 9.06
CA ASP A 223 19.34 -7.37 9.84
C ASP A 223 18.75 -8.17 11.03
N ASN A 224 17.65 -7.66 11.60
CA ASN A 224 16.87 -8.32 12.65
C ASN A 224 15.51 -8.74 12.08
N PRO A 225 15.20 -10.05 12.00
CA PRO A 225 13.91 -10.54 11.50
C PRO A 225 12.68 -9.96 12.21
N LEU A 226 12.79 -9.53 13.47
CA LEU A 226 11.67 -8.89 14.18
C LEU A 226 11.26 -7.53 13.56
N ASP A 227 12.17 -6.84 12.85
CA ASP A 227 11.88 -5.56 12.20
C ASP A 227 10.95 -5.72 10.97
N SER A 228 10.76 -6.95 10.47
CA SER A 228 9.75 -7.22 9.43
C SER A 228 8.36 -7.53 10.00
N THR A 229 8.23 -7.66 11.33
CA THR A 229 6.97 -7.95 12.03
C THR A 229 6.29 -6.69 12.57
N ALA A 230 5.05 -6.82 13.05
CA ALA A 230 4.37 -5.76 13.81
C ALA A 230 4.78 -5.70 15.30
N ILE A 231 5.74 -6.53 15.75
CA ILE A 231 6.22 -6.51 17.13
C ILE A 231 6.95 -5.20 17.36
N HIS A 232 6.53 -4.44 18.37
CA HIS A 232 7.21 -3.19 18.71
C HIS A 232 8.61 -3.46 19.30
N PRO A 233 9.63 -2.62 19.05
CA PRO A 233 10.97 -2.79 19.63
C PRO A 233 11.02 -2.95 21.16
N GLU A 234 10.04 -2.39 21.89
CA GLU A 234 9.94 -2.56 23.34
C GLU A 234 9.59 -3.99 23.77
N SER A 235 9.03 -4.80 22.86
CA SER A 235 8.66 -6.20 23.07
C SER A 235 9.64 -7.18 22.42
N TYR A 236 10.83 -6.72 21.97
CA TYR A 236 11.82 -7.63 21.37
C TYR A 236 12.36 -8.64 22.37
N GLN A 237 12.63 -8.20 23.60
CA GLN A 237 13.08 -9.10 24.66
C GLN A 237 12.04 -10.20 24.92
N LEU A 238 10.76 -9.83 25.00
CA LEU A 238 9.65 -10.76 25.13
C LEU A 238 9.57 -11.76 23.96
N ALA A 239 9.73 -11.30 22.73
CA ALA A 239 9.72 -12.17 21.55
C ALA A 239 10.88 -13.18 21.57
N LEU A 240 12.06 -12.75 21.99
CA LEU A 240 13.23 -13.62 22.13
C LEU A 240 13.02 -14.69 23.21
N GLU A 241 12.48 -14.32 24.37
CA GLU A 241 12.18 -15.27 25.45
C GLU A 241 11.11 -16.30 25.03
N ILE A 242 10.09 -15.89 24.27
CA ILE A 242 9.08 -16.81 23.72
C ILE A 242 9.73 -17.82 22.76
N LEU A 243 10.63 -17.36 21.88
CA LEU A 243 11.36 -18.24 20.96
C LEU A 243 12.27 -19.22 21.70
N GLU A 244 12.98 -18.75 22.74
CA GLU A 244 13.84 -19.58 23.58
C GLU A 244 13.05 -20.70 24.28
N ILE A 245 11.92 -20.36 24.90
CA ILE A 245 11.01 -21.34 25.53
C ILE A 245 10.49 -22.36 24.50
N ALA A 246 10.24 -21.92 23.27
CA ALA A 246 9.80 -22.78 22.18
C ALA A 246 10.94 -23.65 21.59
N GLY A 247 12.20 -23.40 21.97
CA GLY A 247 13.37 -24.01 21.34
C GLY A 247 13.50 -23.63 19.86
N ALA A 248 13.16 -22.39 19.50
CA ALA A 248 13.18 -21.85 18.15
C ALA A 248 14.19 -20.70 18.00
N SER A 249 14.61 -20.47 16.76
CA SER A 249 15.50 -19.39 16.36
C SER A 249 14.76 -18.29 15.60
N LEU A 250 15.39 -17.11 15.44
CA LEU A 250 14.80 -15.97 14.71
C LEU A 250 14.58 -16.30 13.23
N GLU A 251 15.40 -17.18 12.68
CA GLU A 251 15.35 -17.64 11.28
C GLU A 251 14.10 -18.49 11.00
N GLU A 252 13.48 -19.04 12.03
CA GLU A 252 12.26 -19.84 11.91
C GLU A 252 10.97 -18.99 11.88
N ILE A 253 11.07 -17.66 12.02
CA ILE A 253 9.91 -16.75 11.99
C ILE A 253 9.11 -16.93 10.69
N GLY A 254 7.79 -17.10 10.82
CA GLY A 254 6.88 -17.36 9.70
C GLY A 254 6.93 -18.78 9.12
N THR A 255 7.78 -19.68 9.63
CA THR A 255 7.90 -21.05 9.10
C THR A 255 6.86 -22.02 9.71
N PRO A 256 6.48 -23.09 8.98
CA PRO A 256 5.64 -24.15 9.54
C PRO A 256 6.26 -24.85 10.77
N ALA A 257 7.59 -24.91 10.84
CA ALA A 257 8.32 -25.48 11.98
C ALA A 257 8.07 -24.67 13.25
N LEU A 258 8.18 -23.35 13.17
CA LEU A 258 7.85 -22.45 14.28
C LEU A 258 6.38 -22.57 14.68
N ALA A 259 5.47 -22.70 13.71
CA ALA A 259 4.05 -22.87 13.99
C ALA A 259 3.75 -24.11 14.84
N THR A 260 4.46 -25.21 14.57
CA THR A 260 4.35 -26.44 15.37
C THR A 260 4.90 -26.22 16.79
N LYS A 261 6.07 -25.60 16.92
CA LYS A 261 6.69 -25.31 18.23
C LYS A 261 5.81 -24.40 19.09
N LEU A 262 5.39 -23.25 18.56
CA LEU A 262 4.55 -22.28 19.27
C LEU A 262 3.13 -22.81 19.55
N GLY A 263 2.58 -23.67 18.68
CA GLY A 263 1.27 -24.27 18.87
C GLY A 263 1.16 -25.19 20.10
N THR A 264 2.29 -25.68 20.62
CA THR A 264 2.34 -26.48 21.86
C THR A 264 2.32 -25.62 23.12
N LEU A 265 2.64 -24.33 23.00
CA LEU A 265 2.69 -23.41 24.12
C LEU A 265 1.31 -22.87 24.46
N LYS A 266 0.99 -22.78 25.75
CA LYS A 266 -0.22 -22.12 26.23
C LYS A 266 0.11 -20.68 26.64
N PRO A 267 -0.45 -19.65 26.00
CA PRO A 267 -0.17 -18.25 26.35
C PRO A 267 -0.37 -17.95 27.84
N ALA A 268 -1.42 -18.51 28.45
CA ALA A 268 -1.72 -18.34 29.87
C ALA A 268 -0.60 -18.85 30.81
N THR A 269 0.19 -19.85 30.40
CA THR A 269 1.32 -20.34 31.21
C THR A 269 2.59 -19.54 30.98
N LEU A 270 2.72 -18.88 29.82
CA LEU A 270 3.87 -18.03 29.49
C LEU A 270 3.87 -16.71 30.28
N VAL A 271 2.68 -16.15 30.55
CA VAL A 271 2.51 -14.87 31.26
C VAL A 271 3.18 -14.85 32.64
N GLN A 272 3.22 -15.99 33.34
CA GLN A 272 3.79 -16.08 34.69
C GLN A 272 5.30 -15.80 34.73
N ASN A 273 6.01 -16.03 33.62
CA ASN A 273 7.48 -15.92 33.55
C ASN A 273 7.96 -14.70 32.74
N LEU A 274 7.09 -14.08 31.94
CA LEU A 274 7.48 -13.11 30.90
C LEU A 274 7.18 -11.64 31.24
N GLY A 275 6.60 -11.34 32.40
CA GLY A 275 6.33 -9.97 32.85
C GLY A 275 5.40 -9.15 31.94
N ALA A 276 4.71 -9.79 30.99
CA ALA A 276 3.82 -9.18 30.01
C ALA A 276 2.39 -9.72 30.13
N GLY A 277 1.40 -8.89 29.80
CA GLY A 277 0.00 -9.30 29.81
C GLY A 277 -0.30 -10.37 28.75
N GLU A 278 -1.29 -11.23 29.03
CA GLU A 278 -1.73 -12.27 28.08
C GLU A 278 -2.05 -11.74 26.67
N PRO A 279 -2.70 -10.57 26.49
CA PRO A 279 -2.93 -10.01 25.16
C PRO A 279 -1.62 -9.77 24.38
N THR A 280 -0.62 -9.16 25.03
CA THR A 280 0.69 -8.89 24.42
C THR A 280 1.40 -10.17 24.02
N VAL A 281 1.36 -11.20 24.87
CA VAL A 281 1.96 -12.51 24.54
C VAL A 281 1.27 -13.14 23.33
N LYS A 282 -0.07 -13.08 23.26
CA LYS A 282 -0.83 -13.59 22.11
C LYS A 282 -0.49 -12.83 20.83
N ASP A 283 -0.39 -11.51 20.90
CA ASP A 283 -0.08 -10.67 19.75
C ASP A 283 1.34 -10.91 19.24
N VAL A 284 2.32 -11.06 20.14
CA VAL A 284 3.70 -11.41 19.77
C VAL A 284 3.76 -12.78 19.10
N ILE A 285 3.11 -13.81 19.67
CA ILE A 285 3.03 -15.14 19.05
C ILE A 285 2.40 -15.04 17.66
N ALA A 286 1.28 -14.33 17.51
CA ALA A 286 0.62 -14.16 16.23
C ALA A 286 1.52 -13.48 15.18
N CYS A 287 2.31 -12.48 15.59
CA CYS A 287 3.27 -11.81 14.73
C CYS A 287 4.45 -12.71 14.34
N LEU A 288 4.97 -13.54 15.26
CA LEU A 288 6.02 -14.51 14.98
C LEU A 288 5.56 -15.57 13.97
N LEU A 289 4.29 -15.97 14.04
CA LEU A 289 3.69 -16.94 13.11
C LEU A 289 3.41 -16.35 11.73
N LYS A 290 3.00 -15.08 11.66
CA LYS A 290 2.67 -14.39 10.41
C LYS A 290 3.36 -13.00 10.37
N PRO A 291 4.67 -12.94 10.13
CA PRO A 291 5.46 -11.70 10.21
C PRO A 291 4.96 -10.62 9.26
N HIS A 292 4.51 -11.02 8.07
CA HIS A 292 4.03 -10.12 7.01
C HIS A 292 2.51 -10.17 6.86
N ARG A 293 1.77 -10.48 7.94
CA ARG A 293 0.30 -10.53 7.89
C ARG A 293 -0.25 -9.21 7.35
N ASP A 294 -0.95 -9.30 6.24
CA ASP A 294 -1.73 -8.20 5.71
C ASP A 294 -3.20 -8.38 6.15
N PRO A 295 -3.75 -7.50 7.00
CA PRO A 295 -5.14 -7.62 7.46
C PRO A 295 -6.16 -7.47 6.32
N ARG A 296 -5.75 -6.98 5.14
CA ARG A 296 -6.60 -6.88 3.95
C ARG A 296 -6.93 -8.26 3.37
N GLU A 297 -6.09 -9.26 3.59
CA GLU A 297 -6.35 -10.66 3.14
C GLU A 297 -7.53 -11.29 3.88
N ASP A 298 -7.88 -10.78 5.07
CA ASP A 298 -9.02 -11.24 5.85
C ASP A 298 -10.36 -10.61 5.40
N LEU A 299 -10.32 -9.62 4.49
CA LEU A 299 -11.51 -8.95 3.96
C LEU A 299 -12.12 -9.75 2.79
N PRO A 300 -13.46 -9.71 2.60
CA PRO A 300 -14.09 -10.33 1.44
C PRO A 300 -13.53 -9.75 0.14
N PRO A 301 -13.39 -10.59 -0.92
CA PRO A 301 -12.88 -10.18 -2.22
C PRO A 301 -13.80 -9.20 -2.94
#